data_AF-A0A2V1B8F6-F1
#
_entry.id   AF-A0A2V1B8F6-F1
#
_cell.length_a   1.000
_cell.length_b   1.000
_cell.length_c   1.000
_cell.angle_alpha   90.00
_cell.angle_beta   90.00
_cell.angle_gamma   90.00
#
_symmetry.space_group_name_H-M   'P 1'
#
loop_
_entity.id
_entity.type
_entity.pdbx_description
1 polymer ?
#
loop_
_entity_poly.entity_id
_entity_poly.type
_entity_poly.pdbx_seq_one_letter_code
_entity_poly.pdbx_strand_id
1 'polypeptide(L)'
;RRGRIEASLLVAESNHPTGNGKTLARKIRALYLYYRTYGFLPLETCGGKQKNRSYLDNEDVFKACRAWLLAQKLATVTPKGFRYALNTQIMPRLLASAKTSKKSLLGKTTATYKWLNRLGFHATTEKKGVYVDGHEREDVIEYRQKEFLPQMAYFQSLTTNYEEDANKVLQPITPILSPGEKEHVLYYHDESCFHAKDYSTRIWLDENQQKMPSKSKGGLIHCSDFISLEGRLSIGQKDARKIIYPGGPQKIPYWDTEALLKQMDEAIDIFEEKHPNKVAVFIFDQSSAHASKGSGALNAFAMNLGEGG
;
A
#
# COMPACT_ATOMS: atom_id res chain seq x y z
N ARG A 1 -28.43 21.70 -53.97
CA ARG A 1 -27.92 20.53 -53.20
C ARG A 1 -28.88 20.32 -52.03
N ARG A 2 -29.54 19.16 -51.92
CA ARG A 2 -30.40 18.85 -50.77
C ARG A 2 -29.57 18.71 -49.49
N GLY A 3 -30.12 19.14 -48.36
CA GLY A 3 -29.46 19.01 -47.06
C GLY A 3 -29.36 17.54 -46.63
N ARG A 4 -28.37 17.19 -45.79
CA ARG A 4 -28.14 15.81 -45.32
C ARG A 4 -29.37 15.17 -44.66
N ILE A 5 -30.20 15.98 -43.99
CA ILE A 5 -31.44 15.52 -43.36
C ILE A 5 -32.47 15.14 -44.43
N GLU A 6 -32.72 16.03 -45.37
CA GLU A 6 -33.68 15.87 -46.47
C GLU A 6 -33.32 14.68 -47.37
N ALA A 7 -32.04 14.57 -47.75
CA ALA A 7 -31.55 13.45 -48.58
C ALA A 7 -31.75 12.09 -47.89
N SER A 8 -31.46 12.00 -46.59
CA SER A 8 -31.63 10.75 -45.83
C SER A 8 -33.09 10.37 -45.55
N LEU A 9 -34.00 11.35 -45.49
CA LEU A 9 -35.43 11.10 -45.32
C LEU A 9 -36.02 10.56 -46.61
N LEU A 10 -35.66 11.16 -47.75
CA LEU A 10 -36.16 10.72 -49.05
C LEU A 10 -35.75 9.28 -49.39
N VAL A 11 -34.50 8.91 -49.10
CA VAL A 11 -34.01 7.53 -49.26
C VAL A 11 -34.71 6.56 -48.29
N ALA A 12 -35.04 7.03 -47.08
CA ALA A 12 -35.72 6.18 -46.11
C ALA A 12 -37.20 5.97 -46.45
N GLU A 13 -37.87 7.01 -46.97
CA GLU A 13 -39.28 6.98 -47.40
C GLU A 13 -39.46 6.13 -48.66
N SER A 14 -38.51 6.17 -49.62
CA SER A 14 -38.57 5.35 -50.83
C SER A 14 -38.42 3.85 -50.57
N ASN A 15 -37.66 3.45 -49.54
CA ASN A 15 -37.39 2.05 -49.22
C ASN A 15 -38.36 1.45 -48.19
N HIS A 16 -39.14 2.26 -47.47
CA HIS A 16 -40.11 1.79 -46.47
C HIS A 16 -41.40 2.60 -46.50
N PRO A 17 -42.28 2.38 -47.49
CA PRO A 17 -43.51 3.16 -47.66
C PRO A 17 -44.54 2.99 -46.53
N THR A 18 -44.48 1.90 -45.77
CA THR A 18 -45.43 1.58 -44.68
C THR A 18 -44.84 1.69 -43.27
N GLY A 19 -43.62 2.25 -43.13
CA GLY A 19 -42.88 2.28 -41.87
C GLY A 19 -42.40 3.67 -41.44
N ASN A 20 -41.92 3.77 -40.19
CA ASN A 20 -41.45 5.03 -39.59
C ASN A 20 -40.06 5.43 -40.16
N GLY A 21 -40.03 5.91 -41.40
CA GLY A 21 -38.83 6.27 -42.19
C GLY A 21 -37.87 7.23 -41.49
N LYS A 22 -38.35 8.01 -40.51
CA LYS A 22 -37.53 8.88 -39.66
C LYS A 22 -36.42 8.12 -38.91
N THR A 23 -36.69 6.89 -38.46
CA THR A 23 -35.71 6.07 -37.73
C THR A 23 -34.63 5.54 -38.65
N LEU A 24 -35.00 5.10 -39.85
CA LEU A 24 -34.05 4.67 -40.86
C LEU A 24 -33.19 5.84 -41.35
N ALA A 25 -33.78 7.01 -41.58
CA ALA A 25 -33.05 8.22 -41.96
C ALA A 25 -31.99 8.60 -40.89
N ARG A 26 -32.30 8.44 -39.60
CA ARG A 26 -31.32 8.63 -38.50
C ARG A 26 -30.19 7.60 -38.58
N LYS A 27 -30.50 6.33 -38.82
CA LYS A 27 -29.48 5.27 -38.97
C LYS A 27 -28.56 5.52 -40.18
N ILE A 28 -29.12 5.86 -41.34
CA ILE A 28 -28.35 6.20 -42.55
C ILE A 28 -27.38 7.35 -42.25
N ARG A 29 -27.85 8.39 -41.56
CA ARG A 29 -26.97 9.50 -41.14
C ARG A 29 -25.86 9.02 -40.20
N ALA A 30 -26.15 8.20 -39.21
CA ALA A 30 -25.14 7.68 -38.29
C ALA A 30 -24.09 6.82 -39.02
N LEU A 31 -24.52 5.93 -39.90
CA LEU A 31 -23.64 5.08 -40.73
C LEU A 31 -22.76 5.92 -41.66
N TYR A 32 -23.31 6.97 -42.28
CA TYR A 32 -22.53 7.88 -43.12
C TYR A 32 -21.43 8.60 -42.34
N LEU A 33 -21.70 9.06 -41.11
CA LEU A 33 -20.66 9.69 -40.29
C LEU A 33 -19.58 8.70 -39.91
N TYR A 34 -19.97 7.49 -39.54
CA TYR A 34 -19.05 6.43 -39.20
C TYR A 34 -18.14 6.10 -40.39
N TYR A 35 -18.72 5.87 -41.57
CA TYR A 35 -17.97 5.60 -42.79
C TYR A 35 -17.01 6.76 -43.15
N ARG A 36 -17.47 8.01 -43.02
CA ARG A 36 -16.62 9.18 -43.27
C ARG A 36 -15.41 9.25 -42.33
N THR A 37 -15.55 8.78 -41.09
CA THR A 37 -14.49 8.85 -40.08
C THR A 37 -13.53 7.67 -40.17
N TYR A 38 -14.02 6.46 -40.48
CA TYR A 38 -13.24 5.22 -40.37
C TYR A 38 -12.97 4.53 -41.71
N GLY A 39 -13.65 4.93 -42.80
CA GLY A 39 -13.43 4.40 -44.16
C GLY A 39 -14.12 3.06 -44.46
N PHE A 40 -14.86 2.48 -43.50
CA PHE A 40 -15.62 1.24 -43.67
C PHE A 40 -16.93 1.28 -42.86
N LEU A 41 -17.88 0.40 -43.18
CA LEU A 41 -19.14 0.27 -42.44
C LEU A 41 -18.93 -0.53 -41.15
N PRO A 42 -19.65 -0.21 -40.06
CA PRO A 42 -19.57 -1.00 -38.82
C PRO A 42 -20.09 -2.42 -39.07
N LEU A 43 -19.46 -3.41 -38.43
CA LEU A 43 -19.88 -4.81 -38.50
C LEU A 43 -21.33 -4.95 -38.00
N GLU A 44 -22.21 -5.50 -38.82
CA GLU A 44 -23.59 -5.78 -38.42
C GLU A 44 -23.63 -6.95 -37.43
N THR A 45 -24.21 -6.72 -36.25
CA THR A 45 -24.50 -7.76 -35.26
C THR A 45 -26.01 -7.97 -35.16
N CYS A 46 -26.55 -8.83 -36.02
CA CYS A 46 -27.91 -9.33 -35.86
C CYS A 46 -27.92 -10.48 -34.83
N GLY A 47 -28.45 -10.25 -33.63
CA GLY A 47 -28.58 -11.27 -32.59
C GLY A 47 -29.52 -10.90 -31.45
N GLY A 48 -30.34 -11.86 -31.01
CA GLY A 48 -31.55 -11.68 -30.21
C GLY A 48 -31.38 -11.13 -28.78
N LYS A 49 -32.53 -10.84 -28.15
CA LYS A 49 -32.71 -10.25 -26.81
C LYS A 49 -31.78 -10.89 -25.76
N GLN A 50 -30.81 -10.13 -25.24
CA GLN A 50 -29.87 -10.60 -24.21
C GLN A 50 -30.49 -10.50 -22.80
N LYS A 51 -30.75 -11.64 -22.17
CA LYS A 51 -30.85 -11.74 -20.70
C LYS A 51 -29.44 -12.07 -20.16
N ASN A 52 -28.91 -11.21 -19.30
CA ASN A 52 -27.76 -11.44 -18.41
C ASN A 52 -26.49 -12.08 -19.01
N ARG A 53 -25.95 -11.53 -20.11
CA ARG A 53 -24.57 -11.84 -20.53
C ARG A 53 -23.63 -10.72 -20.10
N SER A 54 -22.50 -11.06 -19.48
CA SER A 54 -21.42 -10.11 -19.22
C SER A 54 -20.90 -9.58 -20.56
N TYR A 55 -20.44 -8.33 -20.60
CA TYR A 55 -19.76 -7.81 -21.80
C TYR A 55 -18.53 -8.65 -22.18
N LEU A 56 -17.92 -9.35 -21.23
CA LEU A 56 -16.80 -10.27 -21.48
C LEU A 56 -17.22 -11.56 -22.18
N ASP A 57 -18.52 -11.88 -22.24
CA ASP A 57 -19.03 -13.04 -22.98
C ASP A 57 -19.13 -12.75 -24.49
N ASN A 58 -18.89 -11.50 -24.90
CA ASN A 58 -18.66 -11.15 -26.30
C ASN A 58 -17.21 -11.51 -26.66
N GLU A 59 -17.05 -12.35 -27.68
CA GLU A 59 -15.75 -12.90 -28.10
C GLU A 59 -14.76 -11.80 -28.56
N ASP A 60 -15.24 -10.74 -29.22
CA ASP A 60 -14.42 -9.62 -29.65
C ASP A 60 -13.92 -8.80 -28.45
N VAL A 61 -14.79 -8.61 -27.45
CA VAL A 61 -14.42 -7.94 -26.20
C VAL A 61 -13.41 -8.78 -25.42
N PHE A 62 -13.61 -10.10 -25.36
CA PHE A 62 -12.68 -11.03 -24.72
C PHE A 62 -11.30 -10.98 -25.39
N LYS A 63 -11.24 -11.13 -26.73
CA LYS A 63 -10.00 -11.09 -27.50
C LYS A 63 -9.27 -9.76 -27.35
N ALA A 64 -9.98 -8.63 -27.43
CA ALA A 64 -9.37 -7.32 -27.27
C ALA A 64 -8.84 -7.06 -25.86
N CYS A 65 -9.57 -7.51 -24.82
CA CYS A 65 -9.08 -7.44 -23.44
C CYS A 65 -7.82 -8.28 -23.24
N ARG A 66 -7.80 -9.52 -23.77
CA ARG A 66 -6.64 -10.41 -23.66
C ARG A 66 -5.43 -9.86 -24.44
N ALA A 67 -5.64 -9.37 -25.65
CA ALA A 67 -4.60 -8.74 -26.46
C ALA A 67 -3.98 -7.52 -25.77
N TRP A 68 -4.81 -6.65 -25.17
CA TRP A 68 -4.32 -5.49 -24.42
C TRP A 68 -3.49 -5.90 -23.20
N LEU A 69 -3.94 -6.92 -22.45
CA LEU A 69 -3.24 -7.41 -21.26
C LEU A 69 -1.90 -8.06 -21.62
N LEU A 70 -1.84 -8.87 -22.67
CA LEU A 70 -0.61 -9.51 -23.15
C LEU A 70 0.39 -8.52 -23.75
N ALA A 71 -0.07 -7.38 -24.27
CA ALA A 71 0.80 -6.30 -24.75
C ALA A 71 1.48 -5.51 -23.61
N GLN A 72 1.04 -5.68 -22.35
CA GLN A 72 1.68 -5.00 -21.22
C GLN A 72 3.01 -5.65 -20.86
N LYS A 73 3.93 -4.84 -20.33
CA LYS A 73 5.17 -5.37 -19.76
C LYS A 73 4.86 -6.31 -18.59
N LEU A 74 5.67 -7.37 -18.46
CA LEU A 74 5.52 -8.36 -17.39
C LEU A 74 5.40 -7.68 -16.01
N ALA A 75 4.36 -8.06 -15.25
CA ALA A 75 4.06 -7.56 -13.91
C ALA A 75 3.79 -6.05 -13.78
N THR A 76 3.41 -5.35 -14.85
CA THR A 76 2.89 -3.96 -14.77
C THR A 76 1.36 -3.89 -14.80
N VAL A 77 0.69 -5.02 -15.01
CA VAL A 77 -0.78 -5.11 -15.02
C VAL A 77 -1.32 -4.82 -13.63
N THR A 78 -2.16 -3.80 -13.53
CA THR A 78 -2.92 -3.49 -12.31
C THR A 78 -4.42 -3.45 -12.63
N PRO A 79 -5.31 -3.84 -11.69
CA PRO A 79 -6.75 -3.73 -11.89
C PRO A 79 -7.18 -2.29 -12.23
N LYS A 80 -6.57 -1.28 -11.60
CA LYS A 80 -6.87 0.12 -11.89
C LYS A 80 -6.49 0.49 -13.33
N GLY A 81 -5.30 0.08 -13.79
CA GLY A 81 -4.83 0.30 -15.16
C GLY A 81 -5.69 -0.41 -16.20
N PHE A 82 -6.02 -1.68 -15.97
CA PHE A 82 -6.88 -2.46 -16.86
C PHE A 82 -8.28 -1.84 -16.95
N ARG A 83 -8.89 -1.44 -15.82
CA ARG A 83 -10.20 -0.75 -15.83
C ARG A 83 -10.16 0.55 -16.62
N TYR A 84 -9.10 1.32 -16.49
CA TYR A 84 -8.94 2.57 -17.23
C TYR A 84 -8.89 2.29 -18.73
N ALA A 85 -8.00 1.41 -19.19
CA ALA A 85 -7.88 1.06 -20.62
C ALA A 85 -9.16 0.44 -21.19
N LEU A 86 -9.86 -0.37 -20.40
CA LEU A 86 -11.13 -0.95 -20.80
C LEU A 86 -12.18 0.12 -21.11
N ASN A 87 -12.30 1.13 -20.23
CA ASN A 87 -13.29 2.19 -20.39
C ASN A 87 -12.89 3.25 -21.44
N THR A 88 -11.59 3.48 -21.68
CA THR A 88 -11.11 4.55 -22.57
C THR A 88 -10.70 4.06 -23.96
N GLN A 89 -10.29 2.80 -24.10
CA GLN A 89 -9.72 2.26 -25.34
C GLN A 89 -10.54 1.09 -25.90
N ILE A 90 -10.84 0.08 -25.08
CA ILE A 90 -11.39 -1.20 -25.57
C ILE A 90 -12.89 -1.10 -25.85
N MET A 91 -13.68 -0.69 -24.85
CA MET A 91 -15.13 -0.62 -24.97
C MET A 91 -15.62 0.41 -26.00
N PRO A 92 -15.06 1.63 -26.07
CA PRO A 92 -15.48 2.61 -27.08
C PRO A 92 -15.24 2.16 -28.53
N ARG A 93 -14.17 1.37 -28.77
CA ARG A 93 -13.87 0.83 -30.11
C ARG A 93 -14.84 -0.28 -30.52
N LEU A 94 -15.26 -1.12 -29.59
CA LEU A 94 -16.05 -2.32 -29.90
C LEU A 94 -17.58 -2.13 -29.75
N LEU A 95 -18.02 -1.19 -28.91
CA LEU A 95 -19.44 -1.01 -28.58
C LEU A 95 -20.04 0.29 -29.15
N ALA A 96 -19.52 0.78 -30.29
CA ALA A 96 -19.94 2.05 -30.90
C ALA A 96 -21.45 2.13 -31.24
N SER A 97 -22.17 1.00 -31.27
CA SER A 97 -23.63 0.93 -31.48
C SER A 97 -24.47 0.85 -30.20
N ALA A 98 -23.84 0.64 -29.02
CA ALA A 98 -24.54 0.57 -27.75
C ALA A 98 -24.84 1.98 -27.24
N LYS A 99 -26.12 2.27 -26.99
CA LYS A 99 -26.61 3.57 -26.48
C LYS A 99 -25.66 4.15 -25.43
N THR A 100 -25.20 5.37 -25.68
CA THR A 100 -24.32 6.18 -24.82
C THR A 100 -25.01 6.47 -23.48
N SER A 101 -25.00 5.49 -22.59
CA SER A 101 -25.23 5.69 -21.17
C SER A 101 -23.96 6.32 -20.60
N LYS A 102 -24.06 7.53 -20.04
CA LYS A 102 -22.97 8.22 -19.30
C LYS A 102 -22.48 7.47 -18.04
N LYS A 103 -22.86 6.20 -17.86
CA LYS A 103 -22.48 5.36 -16.73
C LYS A 103 -21.28 4.50 -17.14
N SER A 104 -20.16 4.64 -16.43
CA SER A 104 -18.99 3.76 -16.57
C SER A 104 -19.43 2.30 -16.63
N LEU A 105 -19.11 1.60 -17.73
CA LEU A 105 -19.53 0.22 -17.99
C LEU A 105 -19.00 -0.77 -16.93
N LEU A 106 -17.87 -0.45 -16.32
CA LEU A 106 -17.36 -1.11 -15.10
C LEU A 106 -17.14 -0.07 -13.99
N GLY A 107 -18.19 0.20 -13.21
CA GLY A 107 -18.14 1.12 -12.07
C GLY A 107 -17.45 0.55 -10.81
N LYS A 108 -17.40 -0.78 -10.64
CA LYS A 108 -16.90 -1.41 -9.40
C LYS A 108 -15.58 -2.15 -9.62
N THR A 109 -14.59 -1.85 -8.78
CA THR A 109 -13.27 -2.51 -8.77
C THR A 109 -13.41 -4.05 -8.68
N THR A 110 -14.42 -4.55 -7.95
CA THR A 110 -14.76 -5.97 -7.82
C THR A 110 -15.04 -6.67 -9.15
N ALA A 111 -15.66 -5.99 -10.12
CA ALA A 111 -15.93 -6.57 -11.43
C ALA A 111 -14.65 -6.69 -12.26
N THR A 112 -13.70 -5.76 -12.10
CA THR A 112 -12.39 -5.81 -12.76
C THR A 112 -11.55 -7.00 -12.30
N TYR A 113 -11.56 -7.30 -10.99
CA TYR A 113 -10.89 -8.48 -10.44
C TYR A 113 -11.46 -9.79 -11.03
N LYS A 114 -12.79 -9.90 -11.12
CA LYS A 114 -13.45 -11.08 -11.72
C LYS A 114 -13.08 -11.24 -13.20
N TRP A 115 -12.95 -10.14 -13.93
CA TRP A 115 -12.60 -10.15 -15.34
C TRP A 115 -11.15 -10.56 -15.58
N LEU A 116 -10.20 -10.07 -14.77
CA LEU A 116 -8.80 -10.48 -14.84
C LEU A 116 -8.66 -11.99 -14.65
N ASN A 117 -9.31 -12.56 -13.62
CA ASN A 117 -9.31 -14.00 -13.40
C ASN A 117 -9.91 -14.77 -14.60
N ARG A 118 -11.03 -14.30 -15.17
CA ARG A 118 -11.65 -14.92 -16.35
C ARG A 118 -10.80 -14.81 -17.63
N LEU A 119 -9.89 -13.85 -17.68
CA LEU A 119 -8.95 -13.63 -18.79
C LEU A 119 -7.63 -14.41 -18.60
N GLY A 120 -7.51 -15.23 -17.56
CA GLY A 120 -6.32 -16.02 -17.26
C GLY A 120 -5.26 -15.27 -16.45
N PHE A 121 -5.58 -14.11 -15.87
CA PHE A 121 -4.65 -13.35 -15.03
C PHE A 121 -4.96 -13.57 -13.56
N HIS A 122 -3.97 -14.01 -12.80
CA HIS A 122 -4.11 -14.31 -11.38
C HIS A 122 -3.24 -13.38 -10.53
N ALA A 123 -3.77 -13.01 -9.37
CA ALA A 123 -3.00 -12.32 -8.35
C ALA A 123 -2.14 -13.32 -7.59
N THR A 124 -0.82 -13.15 -7.63
CA THR A 124 0.10 -13.89 -6.77
C THR A 124 0.63 -12.95 -5.69
N THR A 125 0.77 -13.48 -4.47
CA THR A 125 1.34 -12.75 -3.33
C THR A 125 2.58 -13.48 -2.85
N GLU A 126 3.69 -12.76 -2.73
CA GLU A 126 4.87 -13.26 -2.03
C GLU A 126 4.54 -13.40 -0.54
N LYS A 127 4.52 -14.63 -0.02
CA LYS A 127 4.38 -14.89 1.40
C LYS A 127 5.77 -14.94 2.04
N LYS A 128 6.05 -14.01 2.94
CA LYS A 128 7.21 -14.13 3.84
C LYS A 128 6.89 -15.19 4.88
N GLY A 129 7.88 -16.00 5.25
CA GLY A 129 7.81 -16.80 6.47
C GLY A 129 7.66 -15.85 7.65
N VAL A 130 6.72 -16.13 8.54
CA VAL A 130 6.54 -15.40 9.80
C VAL A 130 7.64 -15.89 10.74
N TYR A 131 8.43 -14.98 11.30
CA TYR A 131 9.30 -15.31 12.41
C TYR A 131 8.39 -15.61 13.60
N VAL A 132 8.42 -16.86 14.07
CA VAL A 132 7.72 -17.23 15.29
C VAL A 132 8.65 -16.85 16.42
N ASP A 133 8.42 -15.65 16.96
CA ASP A 133 9.09 -15.21 18.17
C ASP A 133 8.68 -16.14 19.32
N GLY A 134 9.65 -16.65 20.07
CA GLY A 134 9.46 -17.56 21.19
C GLY A 134 8.83 -16.87 22.40
N HIS A 135 7.95 -15.89 22.18
CA HIS A 135 7.27 -15.13 23.21
C HIS A 135 6.39 -16.02 24.09
N GLU A 136 5.90 -17.13 23.54
CA GLU A 136 5.03 -18.09 24.24
C GLU A 136 5.82 -19.11 25.08
N ARG A 137 7.15 -19.06 25.10
CA ARG A 137 7.96 -19.92 25.98
C ARG A 137 7.68 -19.57 27.44
N GLU A 138 7.68 -20.59 28.29
CA GLU A 138 7.32 -20.45 29.72
C GLU A 138 8.22 -19.46 30.46
N ASP A 139 9.52 -19.44 30.16
CA ASP A 139 10.51 -18.51 30.72
C ASP A 139 10.19 -17.05 30.37
N VAL A 140 9.80 -16.79 29.11
CA VAL A 140 9.43 -15.45 28.64
C VAL A 140 8.12 -14.99 29.26
N ILE A 141 7.14 -15.89 29.37
CA ILE A 141 5.86 -15.58 30.02
C ILE A 141 6.10 -15.27 31.50
N GLU A 142 6.92 -16.07 32.19
CA GLU A 142 7.24 -15.87 33.60
C GLU A 142 7.90 -14.50 33.82
N TYR A 143 8.95 -14.18 33.06
CA TYR A 143 9.60 -12.87 33.12
C TYR A 143 8.61 -11.73 32.86
N ARG A 144 7.76 -11.88 31.84
CA ARG A 144 6.76 -10.86 31.50
C ARG A 144 5.79 -10.62 32.66
N GLN A 145 5.29 -11.68 33.28
CA GLN A 145 4.29 -11.59 34.35
C GLN A 145 4.88 -11.14 35.69
N LYS A 146 6.09 -11.61 36.03
CA LYS A 146 6.69 -11.37 37.35
C LYS A 146 7.56 -10.13 37.42
N GLU A 147 8.19 -9.73 36.31
CA GLU A 147 9.15 -8.62 36.30
C GLU A 147 8.67 -7.45 35.44
N PHE A 148 8.43 -7.69 34.15
CA PHE A 148 8.16 -6.62 33.19
C PHE A 148 6.85 -5.87 33.47
N LEU A 149 5.73 -6.58 33.62
CA LEU A 149 4.43 -5.96 33.85
C LEU A 149 4.37 -5.18 35.18
N PRO A 150 4.87 -5.71 36.31
CA PRO A 150 4.94 -4.94 37.56
C PRO A 150 5.81 -3.69 37.44
N GLN A 151 6.98 -3.77 36.80
CA GLN A 151 7.84 -2.60 36.59
C GLN A 151 7.17 -1.55 35.70
N MET A 152 6.51 -1.98 34.63
CA MET A 152 5.77 -1.08 33.74
C MET A 152 4.62 -0.39 34.48
N ALA A 153 3.86 -1.13 35.29
CA ALA A 153 2.78 -0.57 36.11
C ALA A 153 3.30 0.47 37.11
N TYR A 154 4.45 0.21 37.72
CA TYR A 154 5.11 1.18 38.59
C TYR A 154 5.48 2.48 37.83
N PHE A 155 6.16 2.38 36.69
CA PHE A 155 6.50 3.59 35.91
C PHE A 155 5.27 4.33 35.41
N GLN A 156 4.23 3.61 34.96
CA GLN A 156 2.97 4.20 34.53
C GLN A 156 2.26 4.96 35.67
N SER A 157 2.41 4.53 36.92
CA SER A 157 1.85 5.22 38.09
C SER A 157 2.50 6.58 38.36
N LEU A 158 3.72 6.80 37.86
CA LEU A 158 4.49 8.05 38.00
C LEU A 158 4.36 8.96 36.77
N THR A 159 3.54 8.58 35.78
CA THR A 159 3.37 9.29 34.52
C THR A 159 1.97 9.85 34.35
N THR A 160 1.86 10.97 33.64
CA THR A 160 0.57 11.48 33.20
C THR A 160 -0.06 10.54 32.17
N ASN A 161 -1.20 9.95 32.53
CA ASN A 161 -2.00 9.09 31.65
C ASN A 161 -3.17 9.88 31.05
N TYR A 162 -3.90 9.29 30.12
CA TYR A 162 -5.08 9.92 29.52
C TYR A 162 -6.26 8.94 29.52
N GLU A 163 -7.42 9.42 29.95
CA GLU A 163 -8.69 8.70 29.84
C GLU A 163 -9.67 9.46 28.95
N GLU A 164 -10.43 8.71 28.17
CA GLU A 164 -11.47 9.27 27.30
C GLU A 164 -12.73 9.53 28.14
N ASP A 165 -13.18 10.79 28.18
CA ASP A 165 -14.40 11.16 28.86
C ASP A 165 -15.67 10.74 28.08
N ALA A 166 -16.85 10.96 28.66
CA ALA A 166 -18.13 10.64 28.03
C ALA A 166 -18.36 11.35 26.68
N ASN A 167 -17.63 12.43 26.41
CA ASN A 167 -17.68 13.21 25.17
C ASN A 167 -16.57 12.85 24.18
N LYS A 168 -15.81 11.77 24.43
CA LYS A 168 -14.70 11.32 23.59
C LYS A 168 -13.49 12.24 23.57
N VAL A 169 -13.30 13.01 24.64
CA VAL A 169 -12.14 13.88 24.81
C VAL A 169 -11.16 13.23 25.78
N LEU A 170 -9.89 13.14 25.38
CA LEU A 170 -8.82 12.62 26.24
C LEU A 170 -8.48 13.65 27.31
N GLN A 171 -8.72 13.29 28.57
CA GLN A 171 -8.42 14.10 29.74
C GLN A 171 -7.13 13.59 30.41
N PRO A 172 -6.19 14.46 30.77
CA PRO A 172 -4.97 14.06 31.47
C PRO A 172 -5.27 13.67 32.92
N ILE A 173 -4.68 12.55 33.35
CA ILE A 173 -4.68 12.06 34.72
C ILE A 173 -3.26 12.22 35.24
N THR A 174 -3.05 13.24 36.06
CA THR A 174 -1.74 13.51 36.68
C THR A 174 -1.46 12.47 37.78
N PRO A 175 -0.22 11.98 37.88
CA PRO A 175 0.15 11.02 38.90
C PRO A 175 0.14 11.67 40.30
N ILE A 176 -0.13 10.85 41.32
CA ILE A 176 -0.01 11.26 42.72
C ILE A 176 1.43 10.96 43.15
N LEU A 177 2.24 12.01 43.29
CA LEU A 177 3.66 11.89 43.60
C LEU A 177 3.93 12.13 45.09
N SER A 178 4.83 11.34 45.67
CA SER A 178 5.31 11.55 47.03
C SER A 178 6.23 12.78 47.11
N PRO A 179 6.41 13.39 48.29
CA PRO A 179 7.33 14.52 48.44
C PRO A 179 8.74 14.17 47.97
N GLY A 180 9.22 14.87 46.94
CA GLY A 180 10.55 14.66 46.34
C GLY A 180 10.56 13.72 45.12
N GLU A 181 9.46 13.03 44.81
CA GLU A 181 9.32 12.28 43.56
C GLU A 181 9.06 13.22 42.38
N LYS A 182 9.63 12.86 41.23
CA LYS A 182 9.47 13.58 39.96
C LYS A 182 8.51 12.81 39.07
N GLU A 183 7.81 13.54 38.21
CA GLU A 183 6.99 12.93 37.17
C GLU A 183 7.89 12.21 36.14
N HIS A 184 7.47 11.01 35.72
CA HIS A 184 8.14 10.22 34.71
C HIS A 184 7.48 10.41 33.34
N VAL A 185 8.27 10.35 32.27
CA VAL A 185 7.78 10.35 30.90
C VAL A 185 8.36 9.16 30.16
N LEU A 186 7.47 8.26 29.71
CA LEU A 186 7.84 7.05 28.98
C LEU A 186 8.04 7.37 27.50
N TYR A 187 9.20 7.00 26.97
CA TYR A 187 9.47 6.97 25.53
C TYR A 187 9.76 5.54 25.10
N TYR A 188 8.92 5.03 24.20
CA TYR A 188 9.12 3.75 23.54
C TYR A 188 10.02 3.94 22.34
N HIS A 189 11.08 3.15 22.29
CA HIS A 189 12.01 3.10 21.18
C HIS A 189 11.76 1.85 20.34
N ASP A 190 11.85 2.00 19.02
CA ASP A 190 11.83 0.87 18.09
C ASP A 190 12.57 1.22 16.79
N GLU A 191 13.01 0.19 16.09
CA GLU A 191 13.68 0.29 14.80
C GLU A 191 12.84 -0.32 13.67
N SER A 192 12.61 0.49 12.64
CA SER A 192 11.89 0.07 11.44
C SER A 192 12.77 0.10 10.20
N CYS A 193 12.74 -1.00 9.46
CA CYS A 193 13.46 -1.17 8.20
C CYS A 193 12.48 -1.19 7.01
N PHE A 194 12.69 -0.27 6.07
CA PHE A 194 11.91 -0.15 4.84
C PHE A 194 12.81 -0.35 3.63
N HIS A 195 12.37 -1.12 2.64
CA HIS A 195 13.08 -1.21 1.38
C HIS A 195 12.43 -0.34 0.30
N ALA A 196 13.24 0.27 -0.57
CA ALA A 196 12.76 1.12 -1.66
C ALA A 196 11.78 0.42 -2.62
N LYS A 197 11.79 -0.93 -2.69
CA LYS A 197 10.87 -1.72 -3.50
C LYS A 197 9.84 -2.51 -2.67
N ASP A 198 9.57 -2.14 -1.42
CA ASP A 198 8.51 -2.78 -0.62
C ASP A 198 7.09 -2.50 -1.17
N TYR A 199 6.97 -1.67 -2.21
CA TYR A 199 5.72 -1.41 -2.91
C TYR A 199 5.48 -2.45 -4.01
N SER A 200 4.65 -3.45 -3.66
CA SER A 200 3.89 -4.36 -4.54
C SER A 200 4.27 -5.83 -4.43
N THR A 201 3.86 -6.46 -3.33
CA THR A 201 3.85 -7.94 -3.19
C THR A 201 2.81 -8.61 -4.09
N ARG A 202 1.88 -7.84 -4.68
CA ARG A 202 0.76 -8.37 -5.48
C ARG A 202 0.95 -8.05 -6.96
N ILE A 203 1.40 -9.05 -7.71
CA ILE A 203 1.56 -8.97 -9.17
C ILE A 203 0.43 -9.76 -9.85
N TRP A 204 -0.05 -9.25 -10.99
CA TRP A 204 -0.99 -9.95 -11.86
C TRP A 204 -0.21 -10.56 -13.03
N LEU A 205 -0.28 -11.88 -13.16
CA LEU A 205 0.42 -12.65 -14.18
C LEU A 205 -0.57 -13.52 -14.94
N ASP A 206 -0.36 -13.69 -16.25
CA ASP A 206 -1.03 -14.73 -17.04
C ASP A 206 -0.57 -16.13 -16.58
N GLU A 207 -1.37 -17.16 -16.83
CA GLU A 207 -1.06 -18.57 -16.49
C GLU A 207 0.34 -19.02 -16.97
N ASN A 208 0.82 -18.49 -18.10
CA ASN A 208 2.14 -18.84 -18.66
C ASN A 208 3.26 -17.86 -18.29
N GLN A 209 2.97 -16.87 -17.44
CA GLN A 209 3.94 -15.85 -17.03
C GLN A 209 4.45 -16.13 -15.64
N GLN A 210 5.76 -16.27 -15.51
CA GLN A 210 6.45 -16.29 -14.21
C GLN A 210 7.41 -15.11 -14.15
N LYS A 211 7.26 -14.28 -13.11
CA LYS A 211 8.27 -13.27 -12.78
C LYS A 211 9.11 -13.79 -11.63
N MET A 212 10.39 -14.01 -11.89
CA MET A 212 11.35 -14.22 -10.80
C MET A 212 11.42 -12.95 -9.95
N PRO A 213 11.35 -13.06 -8.61
CA PRO A 213 11.56 -11.92 -7.72
C PRO A 213 12.90 -11.27 -8.04
N SER A 214 12.95 -9.93 -8.00
CA SER A 214 14.25 -9.27 -8.14
C SER A 214 15.13 -9.64 -6.95
N LYS A 215 16.37 -10.10 -7.21
CA LYS A 215 17.33 -10.46 -6.14
C LYS A 215 17.54 -9.34 -5.11
N SER A 216 17.38 -8.08 -5.51
CA SER A 216 17.48 -6.92 -4.60
C SER A 216 16.13 -6.30 -4.27
N LYS A 217 15.88 -6.07 -2.98
CA LYS A 217 14.73 -5.30 -2.46
C LYS A 217 14.88 -3.79 -2.68
N GLY A 218 15.96 -3.34 -3.32
CA GLY A 218 16.32 -1.93 -3.41
C GLY A 218 17.11 -1.47 -2.18
N GLY A 219 17.39 -0.16 -2.09
CA GLY A 219 18.06 0.42 -0.94
C GLY A 219 17.26 0.22 0.34
N LEU A 220 17.96 -0.03 1.45
CA LEU A 220 17.39 -0.14 2.78
C LEU A 220 17.38 1.24 3.43
N ILE A 221 16.25 1.59 4.02
CA ILE A 221 16.06 2.77 4.87
C ILE A 221 15.80 2.21 6.26
N HIS A 222 16.68 2.50 7.20
CA HIS A 222 16.52 2.11 8.59
C HIS A 222 16.23 3.37 9.40
N CYS A 223 15.12 3.35 10.14
CA CYS A 223 14.66 4.43 10.99
C CYS A 223 14.61 3.96 12.43
N SER A 224 15.27 4.69 13.32
CA SER A 224 15.27 4.50 14.77
C SER A 224 14.62 5.74 15.39
N ASP A 225 13.58 5.58 16.21
CA ASP A 225 12.78 6.70 16.73
C ASP A 225 12.24 6.44 18.14
N PHE A 226 11.84 7.52 18.82
CA PHE A 226 11.23 7.49 20.15
C PHE A 226 9.83 8.09 20.11
N ILE A 227 8.86 7.39 20.71
CA ILE A 227 7.47 7.84 20.78
C ILE A 227 6.93 7.77 22.21
N SER A 228 6.23 8.82 22.62
CA SER A 228 5.45 8.87 23.86
C SER A 228 3.99 9.24 23.56
N LEU A 229 3.18 9.40 24.60
CA LEU A 229 1.80 9.89 24.50
C LEU A 229 1.71 11.28 23.86
N GLU A 230 2.77 12.08 23.95
CA GLU A 230 2.87 13.41 23.34
C GLU A 230 3.42 13.37 21.90
N GLY A 231 3.64 12.17 21.37
CA GLY A 231 4.27 11.95 20.07
C GLY A 231 5.78 11.82 20.16
N ARG A 232 6.49 12.30 19.14
CA ARG A 232 7.93 12.08 18.98
C ARG A 232 8.76 12.94 19.94
N LEU A 233 9.96 12.45 20.27
CA LEU A 233 10.95 13.20 21.03
C LEU A 233 11.66 14.23 20.13
N SER A 234 11.05 15.41 20.00
CA SER A 234 11.54 16.50 19.16
C SER A 234 11.16 17.87 19.73
N ILE A 235 12.02 18.87 19.54
CA ILE A 235 11.77 20.27 19.86
C ILE A 235 12.22 21.14 18.68
N GLY A 236 11.28 21.87 18.06
CA GLY A 236 11.60 22.74 16.93
C GLY A 236 12.26 21.96 15.78
N GLN A 237 13.55 22.22 15.54
CA GLN A 237 14.35 21.51 14.52
C GLN A 237 15.16 20.32 15.09
N LYS A 238 15.23 20.15 16.41
CA LYS A 238 15.90 19.01 17.05
C LYS A 238 14.96 17.80 17.02
N ASP A 239 15.44 16.67 16.53
CA ASP A 239 14.69 15.42 16.41
C ASP A 239 15.60 14.26 16.82
N ALA A 240 15.22 13.51 17.85
CA ALA A 240 16.00 12.37 18.35
C ALA A 240 16.00 11.20 17.35
N ARG A 241 15.09 11.22 16.36
CA ARG A 241 15.01 10.21 15.31
C ARG A 241 16.29 10.17 14.48
N LYS A 242 16.76 8.96 14.20
CA LYS A 242 17.87 8.69 13.28
C LYS A 242 17.40 7.89 12.09
N ILE A 243 17.71 8.39 10.89
CA ILE A 243 17.45 7.70 9.64
C ILE A 243 18.80 7.45 8.97
N ILE A 244 19.10 6.19 8.72
CA ILE A 244 20.29 5.77 8.00
C ILE A 244 19.89 5.00 6.74
N TYR A 245 20.80 4.98 5.77
CA TYR A 245 20.61 4.30 4.48
C TYR A 245 21.68 3.22 4.32
N PRO A 246 21.62 2.14 5.13
CA PRO A 246 22.66 1.13 5.16
C PRO A 246 22.79 0.41 3.82
N GLY A 247 24.03 0.07 3.47
CA GLY A 247 24.39 -0.51 2.18
C GLY A 247 24.50 0.53 1.05
N GLY A 248 24.26 0.09 -0.18
CA GLY A 248 24.45 0.93 -1.37
C GLY A 248 25.92 1.12 -1.81
N PRO A 249 26.20 1.95 -2.84
CA PRO A 249 27.54 2.12 -3.41
C PRO A 249 28.57 2.65 -2.38
N GLN A 250 28.08 3.42 -1.41
CA GLN A 250 28.88 4.06 -0.37
C GLN A 250 29.13 3.14 0.85
N LYS A 251 28.51 1.94 0.87
CA LYS A 251 28.65 0.94 1.93
C LYS A 251 28.50 1.52 3.34
N ILE A 252 27.46 2.33 3.56
CA ILE A 252 27.16 2.86 4.89
C ILE A 252 26.88 1.66 5.83
N PRO A 253 27.50 1.61 7.02
CA PRO A 253 27.31 0.53 7.97
C PRO A 253 25.85 0.43 8.44
N TYR A 254 25.49 -0.74 8.94
CA TYR A 254 24.21 -0.97 9.61
C TYR A 254 24.17 -0.25 10.96
N TRP A 255 22.96 -0.03 11.47
CA TRP A 255 22.75 0.52 12.81
C TRP A 255 23.38 -0.41 13.85
N ASP A 256 24.23 0.12 14.70
CA ASP A 256 24.94 -0.60 15.75
C ASP A 256 24.80 0.10 17.11
N THR A 257 25.38 -0.49 18.14
CA THR A 257 25.32 0.03 19.50
C THR A 257 26.00 1.40 19.64
N GLU A 258 27.05 1.68 18.86
CA GLU A 258 27.70 2.99 18.88
C GLU A 258 26.77 4.08 18.34
N ALA A 259 26.07 3.79 17.24
CA ALA A 259 25.05 4.67 16.69
C ALA A 259 23.88 4.87 17.67
N LEU A 260 23.47 3.82 18.39
CA LEU A 260 22.46 3.90 19.46
C LEU A 260 22.90 4.82 20.60
N LEU A 261 24.12 4.66 21.11
CA LEU A 261 24.64 5.51 22.20
C LEU A 261 24.67 6.98 21.79
N LYS A 262 25.13 7.27 20.57
CA LYS A 262 25.11 8.64 20.04
C LYS A 262 23.69 9.19 19.89
N GLN A 263 22.74 8.35 19.47
CA GLN A 263 21.34 8.75 19.43
C GLN A 263 20.81 9.03 20.84
N MET A 264 21.20 8.24 21.84
CA MET A 264 20.79 8.42 23.22
C MET A 264 21.31 9.72 23.83
N ASP A 265 22.55 10.11 23.55
CA ASP A 265 23.09 11.40 23.99
C ASP A 265 22.20 12.56 23.49
N GLU A 266 21.87 12.57 22.20
CA GLU A 266 20.98 13.58 21.62
C GLU A 266 19.55 13.49 22.15
N ALA A 267 19.05 12.27 22.40
CA ALA A 267 17.71 12.05 22.95
C ALA A 267 17.60 12.61 24.38
N ILE A 268 18.63 12.42 25.21
CA ILE A 268 18.69 12.95 26.58
C ILE A 268 18.71 14.47 26.56
N ASP A 269 19.55 15.09 25.72
CA ASP A 269 19.61 16.55 25.57
C ASP A 269 18.24 17.14 25.16
N ILE A 270 17.57 16.50 24.19
CA ILE A 270 16.23 16.91 23.75
C ILE A 270 15.20 16.66 24.86
N PHE A 271 15.34 15.58 25.62
CA PHE A 271 14.43 15.28 26.72
C PHE A 271 14.51 16.34 27.83
N GLU A 272 15.71 16.67 28.29
CA GLU A 272 15.92 17.63 29.38
C GLU A 272 15.38 19.03 29.04
N GLU A 273 15.50 19.43 27.77
CA GLU A 273 14.93 20.68 27.26
C GLU A 273 13.39 20.60 27.15
N LYS A 274 12.84 19.46 26.70
CA LYS A 274 11.38 19.29 26.49
C LYS A 274 10.64 19.17 27.82
N HIS A 275 11.27 18.54 28.80
CA HIS A 275 10.66 18.05 30.03
C HIS A 275 11.46 18.46 31.28
N PRO A 276 11.52 19.76 31.60
CA PRO A 276 12.28 20.23 32.75
C PRO A 276 11.74 19.62 34.05
N ASN A 277 12.64 19.19 34.94
CA ASN A 277 12.33 18.56 36.22
C ASN A 277 11.56 17.22 36.16
N LYS A 278 11.50 16.56 35.00
CA LYS A 278 10.94 15.20 34.86
C LYS A 278 12.05 14.16 34.70
N VAL A 279 11.68 12.88 34.79
CA VAL A 279 12.56 11.74 34.59
C VAL A 279 12.18 11.01 33.30
N ALA A 280 13.16 10.75 32.43
CA ALA A 280 12.95 9.95 31.23
C ALA A 280 12.95 8.46 31.58
N VAL A 281 11.98 7.71 31.05
CA VAL A 281 11.99 6.25 31.05
C VAL A 281 12.02 5.78 29.60
N PHE A 282 13.20 5.36 29.13
CA PHE A 282 13.37 4.83 27.77
C PHE A 282 13.14 3.32 27.76
N ILE A 283 12.25 2.87 26.90
CA ILE A 283 11.80 1.47 26.82
C ILE A 283 12.25 0.92 25.47
N PHE A 284 13.06 -0.14 25.51
CA PHE A 284 13.62 -0.81 24.34
C PHE A 284 13.10 -2.25 24.26
N ASP A 285 13.16 -2.83 23.07
CA ASP A 285 13.07 -4.27 22.92
C ASP A 285 14.42 -4.95 23.30
N GLN A 286 14.42 -6.28 23.38
CA GLN A 286 15.63 -7.05 23.70
C GLN A 286 16.39 -7.44 22.43
N SER A 287 16.53 -6.52 21.47
CA SER A 287 17.36 -6.76 20.30
C SER A 287 18.83 -6.94 20.69
N SER A 288 19.59 -7.66 19.86
CA SER A 288 21.02 -7.88 20.10
C SER A 288 21.84 -6.58 20.12
N ALA A 289 21.36 -5.51 19.47
CA ALA A 289 22.04 -4.22 19.47
C ALA A 289 21.89 -3.51 20.82
N HIS A 290 20.72 -3.61 21.45
CA HIS A 290 20.45 -3.07 22.79
C HIS A 290 21.08 -3.92 23.90
N ALA A 291 21.18 -5.23 23.71
CA ALA A 291 21.82 -6.16 24.63
C ALA A 291 23.36 -6.26 24.44
N SER A 292 23.93 -5.47 23.53
CA SER A 292 25.36 -5.48 23.25
C SER A 292 26.14 -4.90 24.41
N LYS A 293 27.31 -5.49 24.69
CA LYS A 293 28.19 -4.99 25.73
C LYS A 293 29.01 -3.81 25.19
N GLY A 294 29.19 -2.77 26.01
CA GLY A 294 29.97 -1.59 25.65
C GLY A 294 31.43 -1.90 25.27
N SER A 295 32.06 -0.96 24.57
CA SER A 295 33.48 -1.02 24.21
C SER A 295 34.35 -1.36 25.43
N GLY A 296 35.12 -2.44 25.36
CA GLY A 296 36.00 -2.92 26.44
C GLY A 296 35.35 -3.89 27.44
N ALA A 297 34.07 -4.22 27.31
CA ALA A 297 33.44 -5.21 28.16
C ALA A 297 33.89 -6.64 27.82
N LEU A 298 34.18 -7.43 28.86
CA LEU A 298 34.56 -8.84 28.74
C LEU A 298 33.48 -9.63 28.01
N ASN A 299 33.81 -10.07 26.80
CA ASN A 299 32.99 -10.94 25.99
C ASN A 299 33.64 -12.32 25.91
N ALA A 300 33.16 -13.26 26.73
CA ALA A 300 33.67 -14.63 26.77
C ALA A 300 33.63 -15.34 25.40
N PHE A 301 32.76 -14.92 24.48
CA PHE A 301 32.68 -15.49 23.12
C PHE A 301 33.68 -14.88 22.15
N ALA A 302 34.26 -13.72 22.46
CA ALA A 302 35.31 -13.07 21.68
C ALA A 302 36.70 -13.21 22.32
N MET A 303 36.79 -13.89 23.47
CA MET A 303 38.06 -14.20 24.10
C MET A 303 38.68 -15.44 23.45
N ASN A 304 39.98 -15.36 23.15
CA ASN A 304 40.73 -16.52 22.71
C ASN A 304 40.82 -17.55 23.85
N LEU A 305 40.48 -18.79 23.55
CA LEU A 305 40.47 -19.92 24.49
C LEU A 305 41.88 -20.45 24.84
N GLY A 306 42.93 -19.90 24.24
CA GLY A 306 44.33 -20.33 24.43
C GLY A 306 45.21 -19.27 25.08
N GLU A 307 46.29 -19.71 25.72
CA GLU A 307 47.36 -18.84 26.24
C GLU A 307 48.14 -18.21 25.09
N GLY A 308 47.63 -17.08 24.59
CA GLY A 308 48.31 -16.31 23.56
C GLY A 308 47.35 -15.45 22.78
N GLY A 309 47.01 -14.28 23.36
CA GLY A 309 46.57 -13.08 22.65
C GLY A 309 45.45 -13.27 21.64
#